data_AF-A0A833UH95-F1
#
_entry.id   AF-A0A833UH95-F1
#
_cell.length_a   1.000
_cell.length_b   1.000
_cell.length_c   1.000
_cell.angle_alpha   90.00
_cell.angle_beta   90.00
_cell.angle_gamma   90.00
#
_symmetry.space_group_name_H-M   'P 1'
#
loop_
_entity.id
_entity.type
_entity.pdbx_description
1 polymer ?
#
loop_
_entity_poly.entity_id
_entity_poly.type
_entity_poly.pdbx_seq_one_letter_code
_entity_poly.pdbx_strand_id
1 'polypeptide(L)'
;MGDSSLTPLDALDIDVVVHRLQQQPGGIVFEQRVSIPEAEVLCCRYKGERFNVKFDLDYGVFVDRVGKLSGEDVAEIVGWLVKEAGR
;
A
#
# COMPACT_ATOMS: atom_id res chain seq x y z
N MET A 1 11.96 -13.14 14.45
CA MET A 1 12.37 -12.97 13.05
C MET A 1 11.10 -12.77 12.25
N GLY A 2 10.79 -11.52 11.91
CA GLY A 2 9.67 -11.22 11.03
C GLY A 2 10.05 -11.68 9.63
N ASP A 3 9.20 -12.49 9.02
CA ASP A 3 9.28 -12.88 7.62
C ASP A 3 8.95 -11.65 6.76
N SER A 4 9.86 -10.68 6.75
CA SER A 4 9.85 -9.55 5.83
C SER A 4 10.35 -10.06 4.49
N SER A 5 9.52 -10.87 3.83
CA SER A 5 9.55 -10.98 2.38
C SER A 5 9.24 -9.57 1.85
N LEU A 6 10.31 -8.81 1.60
CA LEU A 6 10.29 -7.53 0.92
C LEU A 6 9.69 -7.80 -0.47
N THR A 7 8.36 -7.69 -0.54
CA THR A 7 7.63 -7.70 -1.79
C THR A 7 8.13 -6.50 -2.60
N PRO A 8 8.29 -6.60 -3.93
CA PRO A 8 9.02 -5.63 -4.75
C PRO A 8 8.20 -4.35 -4.97
N LEU A 9 7.83 -3.69 -3.88
CA LEU A 9 7.13 -2.42 -3.84
C LEU A 9 8.10 -1.25 -4.07
N ASP A 10 9.41 -1.44 -3.90
CA ASP A 10 10.44 -0.40 -4.02
C ASP A 10 10.52 0.23 -5.43
N ALA A 11 10.00 -0.44 -6.45
CA ALA A 11 9.90 0.09 -7.82
C ALA A 11 8.64 0.94 -8.06
N LEU A 12 7.76 1.08 -7.05
CA LEU A 12 6.52 1.83 -7.20
C LEU A 12 6.76 3.33 -7.11
N ASP A 13 6.21 4.05 -8.09
CA ASP A 13 6.08 5.50 -8.03
C ASP A 13 4.82 5.86 -7.21
N ILE A 14 4.97 6.76 -6.24
CA ILE A 14 3.90 7.17 -5.35
C ILE A 14 2.70 7.77 -6.10
N ASP A 15 2.95 8.58 -7.13
CA ASP A 15 1.87 9.24 -7.88
C ASP A 15 1.11 8.21 -8.74
N VAL A 16 1.82 7.20 -9.27
CA VAL A 16 1.19 6.05 -9.94
C VAL A 16 0.31 5.27 -8.97
N VAL A 17 0.78 5.01 -7.75
CA VAL A 17 0.01 4.30 -6.72
C VAL A 17 -1.21 5.10 -6.29
N VAL A 18 -1.06 6.40 -6.03
CA VAL A 18 -2.19 7.28 -5.69
C VAL A 18 -3.23 7.29 -6.80
N HIS A 19 -2.81 7.46 -8.06
CA HIS A 19 -3.72 7.43 -9.20
C HIS A 19 -4.48 6.10 -9.29
N ARG A 20 -3.81 4.96 -9.06
CA ARG A 20 -4.46 3.65 -9.02
C ARG A 20 -5.46 3.56 -7.88
N LEU A 21 -5.06 3.93 -6.66
CA LEU A 21 -5.91 3.88 -5.47
C LEU A 21 -7.18 4.73 -5.61
N GLN A 22 -7.10 5.87 -6.32
CA GLN A 22 -8.27 6.70 -6.65
C GLN A 22 -9.31 5.98 -7.53
N GLN A 23 -8.91 4.96 -8.30
CA GLN A 23 -9.83 4.12 -9.08
C GLN A 23 -10.53 3.03 -8.24
N GLN A 24 -10.29 3.00 -6.93
CA GLN A 24 -10.84 2.02 -5.97
C GLN A 24 -10.61 0.55 -6.39
N PRO A 25 -9.36 0.16 -6.72
CA PRO A 25 -9.06 -1.17 -7.22
C PRO A 25 -9.38 -2.22 -6.16
N GLY A 26 -10.07 -3.28 -6.55
CA GLY A 26 -10.39 -4.39 -5.65
C GLY A 26 -11.22 -4.01 -4.43
N GLY A 27 -11.87 -2.83 -4.40
CA GLY A 27 -12.57 -2.33 -3.21
C GLY A 27 -11.66 -1.70 -2.15
N ILE A 28 -10.43 -1.34 -2.51
CA ILE A 28 -9.57 -0.51 -1.68
C ILE A 28 -10.12 0.93 -1.67
N VAL A 29 -10.32 1.48 -0.47
CA VAL A 29 -10.72 2.88 -0.29
C VAL A 29 -9.49 3.69 0.09
N PHE A 30 -9.14 4.67 -0.73
CA PHE A 30 -8.12 5.67 -0.40
C PHE A 30 -8.73 6.76 0.48
N GLU A 31 -8.25 6.89 1.72
CA GLU A 31 -8.76 7.90 2.66
C GLU A 31 -8.01 9.23 2.50
N GLN A 32 -6.67 9.20 2.58
CA GLN A 32 -5.84 10.41 2.52
C GLN A 32 -4.35 10.08 2.30
N ARG A 33 -3.59 11.09 1.87
CA ARG A 33 -2.13 11.11 1.86
C ARG A 33 -1.62 12.00 3.00
N VAL A 34 -0.65 11.51 3.75
CA VAL A 34 -0.01 12.21 4.87
C VAL A 34 1.50 12.22 4.63
N SER A 35 2.09 13.40 4.62
CA SER A 35 3.53 13.59 4.53
C SER A 35 4.13 13.73 5.93
N ILE A 36 5.16 12.95 6.23
CA ILE A 36 6.04 13.11 7.40
C ILE A 36 7.49 13.27 6.92
N PRO A 37 8.42 13.76 7.74
CA PRO A 37 9.78 14.07 7.26
C PRO A 37 10.50 12.89 6.58
N GLU A 38 10.27 11.67 7.05
CA GLU A 38 10.97 10.46 6.60
C GLU A 38 10.14 9.62 5.61
N ALA A 39 8.86 9.93 5.41
CA ALA A 39 7.98 9.08 4.60
C ALA A 39 6.73 9.79 4.08
N GLU A 40 6.22 9.26 2.98
CA GLU A 40 4.86 9.51 2.52
C GLU A 40 3.95 8.34 2.89
N VAL A 41 2.82 8.62 3.52
CA VAL A 41 1.89 7.61 4.04
C VAL A 41 0.55 7.73 3.34
N LEU A 42 0.15 6.68 2.64
CA LEU A 42 -1.18 6.56 2.02
C LEU A 42 -2.10 5.77 2.94
N CYS A 43 -3.03 6.45 3.60
CA CYS A 43 -4.03 5.83 4.48
C CYS A 43 -5.16 5.23 3.65
N CYS A 44 -5.41 3.94 3.84
CA CYS A 44 -6.36 3.17 3.05
C CYS A 44 -7.22 2.25 3.91
N ARG A 45 -8.32 1.76 3.32
CA ARG A 45 -9.09 0.64 3.85
C ARG A 45 -9.27 -0.47 2.84
N TYR A 46 -9.29 -1.70 3.34
CA TYR A 46 -9.68 -2.87 2.60
C TYR A 46 -10.60 -3.73 3.47
N LYS A 47 -11.75 -4.14 2.93
CA LYS A 47 -12.79 -4.88 3.69
C LYS A 47 -13.19 -4.20 5.02
N GLY A 48 -13.12 -2.86 5.07
CA GLY A 48 -13.40 -2.04 6.26
C GLY A 48 -12.24 -1.86 7.23
N GLU A 49 -11.20 -2.70 7.15
CA GLU A 49 -9.99 -2.64 7.99
C GLU A 49 -8.97 -1.64 7.44
N ARG A 50 -8.23 -0.99 8.33
CA ARG A 50 -7.23 0.03 7.96
C ARG A 50 -5.88 -0.59 7.61
N PHE A 51 -5.23 -0.01 6.62
CA PHE A 51 -3.82 -0.24 6.31
C PHE A 51 -3.18 1.03 5.76
N ASN A 52 -1.86 1.09 5.79
CA ASN A 52 -1.09 2.16 5.18
C ASN A 52 -0.17 1.59 4.11
N VAL A 53 0.03 2.33 3.03
CA VAL A 53 1.20 2.16 2.16
C VAL A 53 2.19 3.25 2.53
N LYS A 54 3.37 2.87 2.99
CA LYS A 54 4.43 3.80 3.39
C LYS A 54 5.51 3.80 2.34
N PHE A 55 5.85 4.97 1.82
CA PHE A 55 7.02 5.23 0.99
C PHE A 55 8.05 5.88 1.90
N ASP A 56 8.89 5.04 2.50
CA ASP A 56 9.88 5.44 3.49
C ASP A 56 11.23 5.66 2.80
N LEU A 57 11.92 6.75 3.18
CA LEU A 57 13.20 7.12 2.56
C LEU A 57 14.33 6.14 2.91
N ASP A 58 14.27 5.50 4.09
CA ASP A 58 15.30 4.60 4.59
C ASP A 58 14.97 3.12 4.35
N TYR A 59 13.67 2.79 4.32
CA TYR A 59 13.18 1.40 4.29
C TYR A 59 12.44 1.00 3.01
N GLY A 60 12.28 1.91 2.06
CA GLY A 60 11.57 1.64 0.81
C GLY A 60 10.05 1.61 0.99
N VAL A 61 9.35 0.88 0.13
CA VAL A 61 7.88 0.88 0.10
C VAL A 61 7.32 -0.36 0.78
N PHE A 62 6.38 -0.19 1.71
CA PHE A 62 5.76 -1.32 2.41
C PHE A 62 4.31 -1.08 2.81
N VAL A 63 3.58 -2.19 2.97
CA VAL A 63 2.20 -2.21 3.46
C VAL A 63 2.21 -2.47 4.97
N ASP A 64 1.75 -1.48 5.73
CA ASP A 64 1.61 -1.54 7.17
C ASP A 64 0.16 -1.86 7.57
N ARG A 65 -0.03 -2.91 8.37
CA ARG A 65 -1.35 -3.37 8.81
C ARG A 65 -1.72 -2.65 10.09
N VAL A 66 -2.69 -1.74 10.00
CA VAL A 66 -3.21 -1.02 11.18
C VAL A 66 -4.36 -1.82 11.84
N GLY A 67 -5.16 -2.51 11.02
CA GLY A 67 -6.30 -3.32 11.44
C GLY A 67 -6.05 -4.82 11.41
N LYS A 68 -7.14 -5.60 11.44
CA LYS A 68 -7.13 -7.07 11.50
C LYS A 68 -7.02 -7.73 10.11
N LEU A 69 -6.10 -7.24 9.27
CA LEU A 69 -5.86 -7.83 7.95
C LEU A 69 -5.05 -9.12 8.05
N SER A 70 -5.55 -10.18 7.42
CA SER A 70 -4.86 -11.47 7.34
C SER A 70 -3.63 -11.42 6.42
N GLY A 71 -2.83 -12.49 6.43
CA GLY A 71 -1.74 -12.65 5.46
C GLY A 71 -2.21 -12.60 4.01
N GLU A 72 -3.32 -13.28 3.73
CA GLU A 72 -3.94 -13.34 2.40
C GLU A 72 -4.47 -11.98 1.96
N ASP A 73 -5.13 -11.23 2.86
CA ASP A 73 -5.64 -9.90 2.54
C ASP A 73 -4.50 -8.94 2.11
N VAL A 74 -3.34 -9.03 2.78
CA VAL A 74 -2.19 -8.20 2.40
C VAL A 74 -1.55 -8.65 1.11
N ALA A 75 -1.51 -9.96 0.83
CA ALA A 75 -1.07 -10.44 -0.46
C ALA A 75 -1.99 -9.93 -1.60
N GLU A 76 -3.32 -9.90 -1.37
CA GLU A 76 -4.28 -9.31 -2.30
C GLU A 76 -4.02 -7.81 -2.51
N ILE A 77 -3.86 -7.04 -1.43
CA ILE A 77 -3.55 -5.61 -1.47
C ILE A 77 -2.27 -5.36 -2.28
N VAL A 78 -1.17 -6.06 -1.94
CA VAL A 78 0.10 -5.94 -2.66
C VAL A 78 -0.08 -6.27 -4.13
N GLY A 79 -0.82 -7.34 -4.45
CA GLY A 79 -1.17 -7.72 -5.81
C GLY A 79 -1.84 -6.58 -6.58
N TRP A 80 -2.78 -5.85 -5.95
CA TRP A 80 -3.41 -4.67 -6.54
C TRP A 80 -2.43 -3.50 -6.73
N LEU A 81 -1.53 -3.26 -5.79
CA LEU A 81 -0.57 -2.16 -5.86
C LEU A 81 0.47 -2.38 -6.96
N VAL A 82 0.97 -3.61 -7.12
CA VAL A 82 2.00 -3.95 -8.13
C VAL A 82 1.42 -4.20 -9.52
N LYS A 83 0.11 -4.45 -9.64
CA LYS A 83 -0.51 -4.67 -10.94
C LYS A 83 -0.26 -3.45 -11.82
N GLU A 84 0.50 -3.63 -12.90
CA GLU A 84 0.68 -2.56 -13.88
C GLU A 84 -0.69 -2.05 -14.30
N ALA A 85 -0.81 -0.74 -14.53
CA ALA A 85 -1.98 -0.18 -15.19
C ALA A 85 -2.04 -0.86 -16.57
N GLY A 86 -2.88 -1.89 -16.68
CA GLY A 86 -2.95 -2.73 -17.86
C GLY A 86 -3.19 -1.86 -19.09
N ARG A 87 -2.47 -2.19 -20.16
CA ARG A 87 -3.02 -2.03 -21.51
C ARG A 87 -4.24 -2.92 -21.68
#